data_AF-A0A495Y188-F1
#
_entry.id   AF-A0A495Y188-F1
#
_cell.length_a   1.000
_cell.length_b   1.000
_cell.length_c   1.000
_cell.angle_alpha   90.00
_cell.angle_beta   90.00
_cell.angle_gamma   90.00
#
_symmetry.space_group_name_H-M   'P 1'
#
loop_
_entity.id
_entity.type
_entity.pdbx_description
1 polymer ?
#
loop_
_entity_poly.entity_id
_entity_poly.type
_entity_poly.pdbx_seq_one_letter_code
_entity_poly.pdbx_strand_id
1 'polypeptide(L)'
;MPGQSSNWPMWVWFLRRPNARARPKKCAAANDLGAKSEPCPPTPSPLLMTRAASPDALRVVTCRCEASALALTCTHHSCFRGPRRRVSASLVDLGQNRSVATKGKQKDPNRCDRLTLKAETKRRLWAESGGYCQRPDCRSFLFPDDGDIDFAEMAHIVAATTGGARDVPKEQMSEADRAHHSNIAVLCANCHTWVDKDPVNHPVQLMRAWKAGHRSDLERALGTPRFLDRQAARAYIEPVIAENQTIFETYGPLDDDFSDDRAHQWRTHAVRRLVPNNAKLVRALAVNRHLLTPEERSTADKFSLHQDEFAARHVLGDYATGTSRFPEGMDEILKDDE
;
A
#
# COMPACT_ATOMS: atom_id res chain seq x y z
N MET A 1 59.46 -12.95 18.32
CA MET A 1 58.38 -13.83 17.85
C MET A 1 57.28 -13.84 18.90
N PRO A 2 55.99 -13.88 18.57
CA PRO A 2 55.29 -13.82 17.29
C PRO A 2 54.41 -12.55 17.15
N GLY A 3 53.86 -12.31 15.96
CA GLY A 3 52.79 -11.34 15.72
C GLY A 3 51.85 -11.90 14.66
N GLN A 4 50.65 -12.31 15.07
CA GLN A 4 49.56 -12.76 14.20
C GLN A 4 48.37 -11.80 14.31
N SER A 5 47.80 -11.58 13.12
CA SER A 5 46.52 -11.00 12.69
C SER A 5 45.36 -10.83 13.69
N SER A 6 44.65 -9.70 13.54
CA SER A 6 43.18 -9.67 13.60
C SER A 6 42.64 -8.43 12.85
N ASN A 7 41.81 -8.69 11.84
CA ASN A 7 41.01 -7.74 11.04
C ASN A 7 39.93 -7.07 11.91
N TRP A 8 39.68 -5.78 11.71
CA TRP A 8 38.51 -5.05 12.23
C TRP A 8 37.96 -4.11 11.14
N PRO A 9 36.68 -4.18 10.74
CA PRO A 9 36.08 -3.20 9.82
C PRO A 9 35.67 -1.91 10.57
N MET A 10 35.89 -0.78 9.90
CA MET A 10 35.74 0.58 10.41
C MET A 10 34.31 0.91 10.86
N TRP A 11 34.19 1.23 12.15
CA TRP A 11 33.12 2.03 12.75
C TRP A 11 33.51 3.51 12.81
N VAL A 12 32.52 4.35 13.14
CA VAL A 12 32.56 5.73 13.67
C VAL A 12 32.21 6.82 12.66
N TRP A 13 30.96 7.31 12.71
CA TRP A 13 30.66 8.73 12.41
C TRP A 13 29.49 9.24 13.27
N PHE A 14 29.80 10.02 14.30
CA PHE A 14 29.14 11.29 14.67
C PHE A 14 29.76 11.85 15.97
N LEU A 15 30.63 12.86 15.86
CA LEU A 15 30.94 13.78 16.96
C LEU A 15 31.18 15.21 16.45
N ARG A 16 30.22 16.09 16.78
CA ARG A 16 30.36 17.48 17.30
C ARG A 16 29.37 18.48 16.67
N ARG A 17 28.44 18.96 17.51
CA ARG A 17 27.74 20.27 17.41
C ARG A 17 28.66 21.42 17.93
N PRO A 18 28.29 22.72 18.03
CA PRO A 18 27.05 23.46 17.65
C PRO A 18 27.21 24.86 16.96
N ASN A 19 26.07 25.39 16.48
CA ASN A 19 25.70 26.82 16.26
C ASN A 19 26.49 27.71 15.26
N ALA A 20 25.85 28.07 14.14
CA ALA A 20 25.94 29.45 13.61
C ALA A 20 24.73 29.84 12.70
N ARG A 21 23.91 30.74 13.26
CA ARG A 21 23.06 31.81 12.68
C ARG A 21 22.62 31.76 11.20
N ALA A 22 21.31 31.95 11.04
CA ALA A 22 20.59 32.32 9.82
C ALA A 22 21.03 33.67 9.20
N ARG A 23 20.94 33.79 7.86
CA ARG A 23 20.35 34.92 7.09
C ARG A 23 20.29 34.62 5.57
N PRO A 24 19.49 35.36 4.76
CA PRO A 24 18.63 34.75 3.73
C PRO A 24 18.99 35.07 2.26
N LYS A 25 18.35 34.26 1.40
CA LYS A 25 17.98 34.38 -0.04
C LYS A 25 18.43 35.64 -0.81
N LYS A 26 18.99 35.41 -2.00
CA LYS A 26 18.76 36.23 -3.19
C LYS A 26 18.53 35.36 -4.43
N CYS A 27 17.40 35.60 -5.09
CA CYS A 27 17.14 35.18 -6.46
C CYS A 27 17.95 36.05 -7.43
N ALA A 28 18.43 35.48 -8.53
CA ALA A 28 18.76 36.20 -9.76
C ALA A 28 18.47 35.29 -10.96
N ALA A 29 17.94 35.91 -12.01
CA ALA A 29 17.33 35.28 -13.19
C ALA A 29 18.31 35.12 -14.36
N ALA A 30 17.98 34.17 -15.24
CA ALA A 30 18.03 34.19 -16.71
C ALA A 30 19.34 34.59 -17.44
N ASN A 31 19.89 33.74 -18.32
CA ASN A 31 19.51 33.60 -19.73
C ASN A 31 20.45 32.66 -20.54
N ASP A 32 19.86 32.07 -21.59
CA ASP A 32 20.37 31.81 -22.95
C ASP A 32 21.45 30.75 -23.31
N LEU A 33 20.96 29.83 -24.16
CA LEU A 33 21.47 29.36 -25.47
C LEU A 33 22.72 28.47 -25.54
N GLY A 34 22.51 27.27 -26.11
CA GLY A 34 23.57 26.45 -26.69
C GLY A 34 23.09 25.09 -27.20
N ALA A 35 22.54 25.05 -28.42
CA ALA A 35 22.23 23.81 -29.13
C ALA A 35 23.51 23.11 -29.62
N LYS A 36 23.65 21.80 -29.36
CA LYS A 36 24.46 20.86 -30.18
C LYS A 36 23.83 19.46 -30.18
N SER A 37 23.89 18.85 -31.36
CA SER A 37 23.29 17.60 -31.83
C SER A 37 24.04 16.31 -31.40
N GLU A 38 23.25 15.30 -30.97
CA GLU A 38 23.29 13.83 -31.16
C GLU A 38 24.62 13.03 -31.28
N PRO A 39 24.71 11.78 -30.74
CA PRO A 39 23.98 10.61 -31.32
C PRO A 39 23.42 9.53 -30.37
N CYS A 40 22.51 8.75 -30.96
CA CYS A 40 21.73 7.61 -30.44
C CYS A 40 22.59 6.42 -29.93
N PRO A 41 22.21 5.73 -28.82
CA PRO A 41 22.84 4.47 -28.42
C PRO A 41 22.20 3.23 -29.07
N PRO A 42 22.95 2.15 -29.31
CA PRO A 42 22.47 0.96 -30.02
C PRO A 42 21.53 0.08 -29.18
N THR A 43 20.68 -0.65 -29.90
CA THR A 43 19.71 -1.64 -29.42
C THR A 43 20.37 -2.87 -28.78
N PRO A 44 19.77 -3.47 -27.72
CA PRO A 44 20.21 -4.77 -27.23
C PRO A 44 19.47 -5.92 -27.95
N SER A 45 20.24 -6.88 -28.46
CA SER A 45 19.77 -8.19 -28.94
C SER A 45 19.66 -9.21 -27.79
N PRO A 46 18.92 -10.33 -27.98
CA PRO A 46 18.12 -10.94 -26.91
C PRO A 46 18.81 -12.03 -26.09
N LEU A 47 18.30 -12.16 -24.86
CA LEU A 47 18.57 -13.16 -23.84
C LEU A 47 18.39 -14.60 -24.33
N LEU A 48 19.42 -15.45 -24.11
CA LEU A 48 19.27 -16.90 -24.10
C LEU A 48 18.73 -17.35 -22.74
N MET A 49 17.48 -17.83 -22.72
CA MET A 49 16.90 -18.60 -21.62
C MET A 49 17.34 -20.06 -21.73
N THR A 50 17.99 -20.59 -20.70
CA THR A 50 18.10 -22.03 -20.48
C THR A 50 17.21 -22.42 -19.30
N ARG A 51 16.28 -23.34 -19.57
CA ARG A 51 15.38 -23.99 -18.61
C ARG A 51 16.17 -25.04 -17.83
N ALA A 52 15.97 -25.10 -16.51
CA ALA A 52 16.25 -26.30 -15.72
C ALA A 52 15.07 -26.57 -14.76
N ALA A 53 14.70 -27.85 -14.70
CA ALA A 53 13.46 -28.39 -14.18
C ALA A 53 13.47 -28.63 -12.66
N SER A 54 12.28 -28.65 -12.08
CA SER A 54 11.96 -29.21 -10.75
C SER A 54 11.85 -30.75 -10.85
N PRO A 55 12.03 -31.50 -9.76
CA PRO A 55 10.84 -31.87 -8.96
C PRO A 55 11.11 -31.99 -7.44
N ASP A 56 10.09 -31.81 -6.59
CA ASP A 56 9.66 -32.87 -5.66
C ASP A 56 8.49 -32.49 -4.72
N ALA A 57 7.47 -33.37 -4.80
CA ALA A 57 6.55 -33.89 -3.78
C ALA A 57 5.91 -32.94 -2.73
N LEU A 58 4.70 -32.46 -3.03
CA LEU A 58 3.70 -32.07 -2.02
C LEU A 58 2.97 -33.31 -1.47
N ARG A 59 3.17 -33.62 -0.18
CA ARG A 59 2.29 -34.53 0.58
C ARG A 59 1.02 -33.78 0.99
N VAL A 60 -0.11 -34.21 0.46
CA VAL A 60 -1.45 -33.77 0.88
C VAL A 60 -1.82 -34.45 2.18
N VAL A 61 -1.96 -33.68 3.26
CA VAL A 61 -2.58 -34.13 4.52
C VAL A 61 -4.06 -33.75 4.43
N THR A 62 -4.93 -34.74 4.31
CA THR A 62 -6.39 -34.55 4.35
C THR A 62 -6.86 -34.57 5.81
N CYS A 63 -7.32 -33.43 6.32
CA CYS A 63 -8.12 -33.40 7.55
C CYS A 63 -9.59 -33.68 7.20
N ARG A 64 -10.15 -34.76 7.74
CA ARG A 64 -11.60 -35.02 7.78
C ARG A 64 -12.21 -34.24 8.95
N CYS A 65 -13.21 -33.42 8.68
CA CYS A 65 -14.14 -32.94 9.70
C CYS A 65 -15.45 -33.73 9.55
N GLU A 66 -15.85 -34.42 10.63
CA GLU A 66 -17.13 -35.11 10.73
C GLU A 66 -18.24 -34.10 11.03
N ALA A 67 -19.27 -34.08 10.20
CA ALA A 67 -20.49 -33.32 10.44
C ALA A 67 -21.43 -34.13 11.36
N SER A 68 -21.71 -33.61 12.55
CA SER A 68 -22.77 -34.15 13.42
C SER A 68 -24.08 -33.40 13.15
N ALA A 69 -25.03 -34.12 12.58
CA ALA A 69 -26.42 -33.69 12.43
C ALA A 69 -27.17 -33.86 13.75
N LEU A 70 -27.92 -32.84 14.16
CA LEU A 70 -29.00 -32.98 15.14
C LEU A 70 -30.18 -32.11 14.68
N ALA A 71 -31.13 -32.79 14.05
CA ALA A 71 -32.48 -32.28 13.83
C ALA A 71 -33.31 -32.53 15.09
N LEU A 72 -34.02 -31.52 15.57
CA LEU A 72 -35.18 -31.68 16.44
C LEU A 72 -36.26 -30.68 16.02
N THR A 73 -37.33 -31.24 15.47
CA THR A 73 -38.62 -30.63 15.17
C THR A 73 -39.49 -30.56 16.44
N CYS A 74 -40.31 -29.51 16.60
CA CYS A 74 -41.79 -29.55 16.75
C CYS A 74 -42.35 -28.24 17.33
N THR A 75 -43.15 -27.51 16.54
CA THR A 75 -44.63 -27.34 16.63
C THR A 75 -45.16 -26.37 17.71
N HIS A 76 -45.79 -25.26 17.29
CA HIS A 76 -47.25 -25.10 17.33
C HIS A 76 -47.69 -23.73 16.76
N HIS A 77 -48.72 -23.78 15.91
CA HIS A 77 -49.88 -22.87 15.73
C HIS A 77 -49.64 -21.35 15.64
N SER A 78 -50.29 -20.54 14.81
CA SER A 78 -51.41 -20.67 13.87
C SER A 78 -51.71 -19.24 13.41
N CYS A 79 -51.88 -18.99 12.10
CA CYS A 79 -52.96 -18.15 11.54
C CYS A 79 -52.69 -17.79 10.08
N PHE A 80 -53.39 -18.50 9.20
CA PHE A 80 -53.69 -18.11 7.83
C PHE A 80 -54.46 -16.78 7.78
N ARG A 81 -54.15 -15.92 6.80
CA ARG A 81 -55.13 -15.29 5.91
C ARG A 81 -54.43 -14.75 4.65
N GLY A 82 -54.91 -15.22 3.50
CA GLY A 82 -54.28 -15.12 2.18
C GLY A 82 -54.44 -13.78 1.42
N PRO A 83 -54.24 -13.81 0.10
CA PRO A 83 -53.87 -12.64 -0.71
C PRO A 83 -55.09 -11.80 -1.11
N ARG A 84 -55.01 -10.47 -0.94
CA ARG A 84 -56.00 -9.56 -1.52
C ARG A 84 -55.68 -9.32 -3.00
N ARG A 85 -56.62 -9.78 -3.83
CA ARG A 85 -56.69 -9.55 -5.27
C ARG A 85 -56.86 -8.06 -5.62
N ARG A 86 -56.40 -7.72 -6.82
CA ARG A 86 -56.63 -6.48 -7.58
C ARG A 86 -58.11 -6.10 -7.61
N VAL A 87 -58.36 -4.79 -7.51
CA VAL A 87 -59.56 -4.16 -8.09
C VAL A 87 -59.07 -3.10 -9.07
N SER A 88 -59.32 -3.34 -10.35
CA SER A 88 -59.19 -2.38 -11.45
C SER A 88 -60.47 -1.54 -11.50
N ALA A 89 -60.35 -0.24 -11.24
CA ALA A 89 -61.39 0.74 -11.52
C ALA A 89 -60.99 1.52 -12.77
N SER A 90 -61.73 1.28 -13.86
CA SER A 90 -61.67 2.05 -15.09
C SER A 90 -62.47 3.33 -14.89
N LEU A 91 -61.82 4.48 -14.88
CA LEU A 91 -62.45 5.79 -14.96
C LEU A 91 -61.95 6.46 -16.24
N VAL A 92 -62.87 6.60 -17.18
CA VAL A 92 -62.74 7.38 -18.39
C VAL A 92 -62.81 8.84 -17.95
N ASP A 93 -61.74 9.61 -18.14
CA ASP A 93 -61.78 11.07 -17.98
C ASP A 93 -61.28 11.73 -19.26
N LEU A 94 -62.13 12.63 -19.77
CA LEU A 94 -61.98 13.37 -21.01
C LEU A 94 -61.27 14.68 -20.70
N GLY A 95 -60.09 14.86 -21.29
CA GLY A 95 -59.58 16.17 -21.66
C GLY A 95 -58.95 17.00 -20.56
N GLN A 96 -57.62 17.10 -20.60
CA GLN A 96 -56.90 18.38 -20.70
C GLN A 96 -55.41 18.09 -20.88
N ASN A 97 -54.92 18.34 -22.10
CA ASN A 97 -53.53 18.19 -22.48
C ASN A 97 -52.73 19.37 -21.90
N ARG A 98 -52.30 19.28 -20.63
CA ARG A 98 -51.29 20.18 -20.07
C ARG A 98 -49.92 19.56 -20.29
N SER A 99 -49.19 20.09 -21.26
CA SER A 99 -47.75 19.83 -21.42
C SER A 99 -47.03 20.31 -20.16
N VAL A 100 -46.71 19.39 -19.25
CA VAL A 100 -45.78 19.65 -18.15
C VAL A 100 -44.41 19.81 -18.78
N ALA A 101 -43.98 21.06 -18.96
CA ALA A 101 -42.60 21.37 -19.32
C ALA A 101 -41.69 20.81 -18.23
N THR A 102 -41.04 19.68 -18.50
CA THR A 102 -39.93 19.18 -17.69
C THR A 102 -38.82 20.22 -17.79
N LYS A 103 -38.72 21.10 -16.79
CA LYS A 103 -37.52 21.90 -16.57
C LYS A 103 -36.37 20.92 -16.41
N GLY A 104 -35.60 20.71 -17.47
CA GLY A 104 -34.33 20.01 -17.38
C GLY A 104 -33.49 20.74 -16.34
N LYS A 105 -33.16 20.06 -15.23
CA LYS A 105 -32.15 20.57 -14.30
C LYS A 105 -30.90 20.82 -15.13
N GLN A 106 -30.48 22.08 -15.25
CA GLN A 106 -29.16 22.41 -15.78
C GLN A 106 -28.14 21.63 -14.95
N LYS A 107 -27.45 20.67 -15.57
CA LYS A 107 -26.29 20.03 -14.95
C LYS A 107 -25.26 21.15 -14.73
N ASP A 108 -24.85 21.33 -13.48
CA ASP A 108 -23.73 22.20 -13.14
C ASP A 108 -22.54 21.85 -14.06
N PRO A 109 -21.98 22.81 -14.81
CA PRO A 109 -20.86 22.57 -15.72
C PRO A 109 -19.58 22.08 -15.01
N ASN A 110 -19.51 22.20 -13.68
CA ASN A 110 -18.43 21.65 -12.85
C ASN A 110 -18.76 20.29 -12.20
N ARG A 111 -19.93 19.71 -12.48
CA ARG A 111 -20.29 18.38 -12.01
C ARG A 111 -19.52 17.34 -12.83
N CYS A 112 -18.40 16.88 -12.32
CA CYS A 112 -17.78 15.66 -12.82
C CYS A 112 -18.79 14.51 -12.64
N ASP A 113 -19.22 13.89 -13.74
CA ASP A 113 -20.04 12.67 -13.68
C ASP A 113 -19.25 11.57 -12.94
N ARG A 114 -19.94 10.68 -12.21
CA ARG A 114 -19.30 9.63 -11.42
C ARG A 114 -18.38 8.80 -12.34
N LEU A 115 -17.07 8.95 -12.16
CA LEU A 115 -16.06 8.28 -12.96
C LEU A 115 -16.25 6.76 -12.88
N THR A 116 -16.42 6.13 -14.04
CA THR A 116 -16.56 4.67 -14.12
C THR A 116 -15.17 4.04 -14.14
N LEU A 117 -14.90 3.16 -13.17
CA LEU A 117 -13.65 2.42 -13.11
C LEU A 117 -13.58 1.37 -14.23
N LYS A 118 -12.45 1.34 -14.94
CA LYS A 118 -12.15 0.32 -15.97
C LYS A 118 -12.14 -1.08 -15.35
N ALA A 119 -12.50 -2.09 -16.13
CA ALA A 119 -12.52 -3.49 -15.67
C ALA A 119 -11.15 -3.97 -15.13
N GLU A 120 -10.06 -3.53 -15.76
CA GLU A 120 -8.69 -3.80 -15.30
C GLU A 120 -8.41 -3.22 -13.91
N THR A 121 -8.81 -1.97 -13.67
CA THR A 121 -8.71 -1.31 -12.36
C THR A 121 -9.51 -2.09 -11.31
N LYS A 122 -10.75 -2.49 -11.64
CA LYS A 122 -11.60 -3.30 -10.74
C LYS A 122 -10.95 -4.63 -10.38
N ARG A 123 -10.42 -5.35 -11.38
CA ARG A 123 -9.71 -6.63 -11.17
C ARG A 123 -8.50 -6.46 -10.25
N ARG A 124 -7.71 -5.41 -10.47
CA ARG A 124 -6.58 -5.08 -9.61
C ARG A 124 -7.01 -4.79 -8.18
N LEU A 125 -8.06 -4.00 -7.99
CA LEU A 125 -8.58 -3.65 -6.66
C LEU A 125 -9.04 -4.89 -5.88
N TRP A 126 -9.72 -5.83 -6.55
CA TRP A 126 -10.07 -7.12 -5.95
C TRP A 126 -8.86 -7.97 -5.57
N ALA A 127 -7.84 -8.02 -6.42
CA ALA A 127 -6.60 -8.72 -6.09
C ALA A 127 -5.86 -8.06 -4.91
N GLU A 128 -5.85 -6.72 -4.84
CA GLU A 128 -5.26 -5.96 -3.74
C GLU A 128 -6.06 -6.07 -2.43
N SER A 129 -7.37 -6.37 -2.48
CA SER A 129 -8.18 -6.58 -1.28
C SER A 129 -8.12 -8.02 -0.76
N GLY A 130 -7.79 -8.99 -1.62
CA GLY A 130 -7.81 -10.41 -1.28
C GLY A 130 -9.21 -10.91 -0.87
N GLY A 131 -10.28 -10.19 -1.25
CA GLY A 131 -11.65 -10.51 -0.84
C GLY A 131 -12.07 -9.99 0.53
N TYR A 132 -11.25 -9.15 1.18
CA TYR A 132 -11.53 -8.62 2.52
C TYR A 132 -11.61 -7.09 2.54
N CYS A 133 -12.41 -6.55 3.46
CA CYS A 133 -12.47 -5.11 3.74
C CYS A 133 -11.10 -4.58 4.19
N GLN A 134 -10.62 -3.51 3.55
CA GLN A 134 -9.29 -2.94 3.79
C GLN A 134 -9.18 -2.08 5.06
N ARG A 135 -10.27 -1.90 5.83
CA ARG A 135 -10.20 -1.23 7.13
C ARG A 135 -9.55 -2.17 8.17
N PRO A 136 -8.51 -1.72 8.90
CA PRO A 136 -7.74 -2.55 9.83
C PRO A 136 -8.57 -3.31 10.87
N ASP A 137 -9.59 -2.69 11.45
CA ASP A 137 -10.41 -3.32 12.50
C ASP A 137 -11.63 -4.08 11.97
N CYS A 138 -11.90 -3.99 10.66
CA CYS A 138 -13.07 -4.62 10.06
C CYS A 138 -12.73 -6.00 9.50
N ARG A 139 -11.87 -6.04 8.47
CA ARG A 139 -11.40 -7.27 7.80
C ARG A 139 -12.51 -8.28 7.48
N SER A 140 -13.75 -7.83 7.31
CA SER A 140 -14.84 -8.75 6.96
C SER A 140 -14.61 -9.32 5.58
N PHE A 141 -14.89 -10.63 5.43
CA PHE A 141 -14.94 -11.25 4.13
C PHE A 141 -16.10 -10.64 3.33
N LEU A 142 -15.85 -10.27 2.08
CA LEU A 142 -16.77 -9.47 1.27
C LEU A 142 -17.82 -10.31 0.53
N PHE A 143 -17.71 -11.64 0.59
CA PHE A 143 -18.68 -12.62 0.09
C PHE A 143 -19.21 -13.44 1.27
N PRO A 144 -20.23 -12.97 2.00
CA PRO A 144 -20.62 -13.55 3.28
C PRO A 144 -21.33 -14.90 3.13
N ASP A 145 -21.78 -15.23 1.92
CA ASP A 145 -22.45 -16.47 1.54
C ASP A 145 -21.81 -17.09 0.28
N ASP A 146 -22.32 -18.25 -0.12
CA ASP A 146 -21.90 -18.94 -1.36
C ASP A 146 -22.49 -18.30 -2.63
N GLY A 147 -23.01 -17.07 -2.54
CA GLY A 147 -23.57 -16.33 -3.66
C GLY A 147 -22.52 -15.56 -4.45
N ASP A 148 -22.91 -15.16 -5.67
CA ASP A 148 -22.09 -14.30 -6.54
C ASP A 148 -22.20 -12.80 -6.20
N ILE A 149 -22.76 -12.45 -5.04
CA ILE A 149 -23.06 -11.08 -4.64
C ILE A 149 -22.11 -10.67 -3.52
N ASP A 150 -21.20 -9.75 -3.83
CA ASP A 150 -20.41 -9.08 -2.81
C ASP A 150 -21.15 -7.87 -2.20
N PHE A 151 -20.75 -7.48 -0.99
CA PHE A 151 -21.15 -6.20 -0.37
C PHE A 151 -19.97 -5.21 -0.29
N ALA A 152 -19.04 -5.33 -1.24
CA ALA A 152 -17.87 -4.47 -1.34
C ALA A 152 -18.19 -3.20 -2.12
N GLU A 153 -17.52 -2.12 -1.73
CA GLU A 153 -17.59 -0.84 -2.40
C GLU A 153 -16.18 -0.33 -2.70
N MET A 154 -15.98 0.13 -3.92
CA MET A 154 -14.74 0.75 -4.39
C MET A 154 -14.75 2.23 -3.99
N ALA A 155 -14.33 2.47 -2.76
CA ALA A 155 -14.32 3.76 -2.08
C ALA A 155 -13.20 4.66 -2.62
N HIS A 156 -13.56 5.84 -3.12
CA HIS A 156 -12.56 6.83 -3.51
C HIS A 156 -11.93 7.46 -2.27
N ILE A 157 -10.61 7.45 -2.20
CA ILE A 157 -9.84 8.10 -1.14
C ILE A 157 -9.95 9.62 -1.31
N VAL A 158 -9.65 10.15 -2.48
CA VAL A 158 -10.03 11.52 -2.88
C VAL A 158 -11.25 11.40 -3.79
N ALA A 159 -12.32 12.13 -3.48
CA ALA A 159 -13.62 12.03 -4.15
C ALA A 159 -13.53 11.91 -5.68
N ALA A 160 -14.42 11.14 -6.30
CA ALA A 160 -14.54 11.10 -7.76
C ALA A 160 -15.12 12.39 -8.35
N THR A 161 -15.86 13.16 -7.55
CA THR A 161 -16.66 14.30 -7.99
C THR A 161 -16.46 15.50 -7.07
N THR A 162 -16.59 16.70 -7.62
CA THR A 162 -16.56 17.96 -6.88
C THR A 162 -17.56 17.94 -5.72
N GLY A 163 -17.12 18.36 -4.53
CA GLY A 163 -17.93 18.41 -3.31
C GLY A 163 -18.16 17.06 -2.61
N GLY A 164 -17.49 15.99 -3.04
CA GLY A 164 -17.49 14.69 -2.35
C GLY A 164 -16.56 14.64 -1.13
N ALA A 165 -16.52 13.47 -0.46
CA ALA A 165 -15.65 13.24 0.69
C ALA A 165 -14.17 13.43 0.34
N ARG A 166 -13.47 14.30 1.08
CA ARG A 166 -12.05 14.64 0.87
C ARG A 166 -11.77 15.19 -0.54
N ASP A 167 -12.73 15.86 -1.17
CA ASP A 167 -12.54 16.46 -2.49
C ASP A 167 -11.41 17.51 -2.47
N VAL A 168 -10.72 17.62 -3.60
CA VAL A 168 -9.66 18.60 -3.86
C VAL A 168 -9.95 19.32 -5.19
N PRO A 169 -9.40 20.52 -5.42
CA PRO A 169 -9.56 21.21 -6.71
C PRO A 169 -9.10 20.35 -7.90
N LYS A 170 -9.73 20.53 -9.07
CA LYS A 170 -9.44 19.74 -10.28
C LYS A 170 -7.99 19.89 -10.75
N GLU A 171 -7.39 21.05 -10.46
CA GLU A 171 -6.00 21.39 -10.77
C GLU A 171 -5.01 20.55 -9.95
N GLN A 172 -5.43 20.02 -8.79
CA GLN A 172 -4.58 19.19 -7.93
C GLN A 172 -4.65 17.69 -8.27
N MET A 173 -5.72 17.24 -8.95
CA MET A 173 -5.90 15.83 -9.26
C MET A 173 -6.79 15.63 -10.48
N SER A 174 -6.21 15.00 -11.51
CA SER A 174 -6.90 14.71 -12.76
C SER A 174 -7.98 13.63 -12.58
N GLU A 175 -8.91 13.54 -13.53
CA GLU A 175 -9.91 12.45 -13.58
C GLU A 175 -9.26 11.06 -13.67
N ALA A 176 -8.14 10.96 -14.40
CA ALA A 176 -7.38 9.72 -14.52
C ALA A 176 -6.79 9.30 -13.17
N ASP A 177 -6.24 10.25 -12.40
CA ASP A 177 -5.71 9.99 -11.06
C ASP A 177 -6.81 9.61 -10.08
N ARG A 178 -7.98 10.28 -10.17
CA ARG A 178 -9.15 9.94 -9.33
C ARG A 178 -9.64 8.52 -9.55
N ALA A 179 -9.62 8.05 -10.80
CA ALA A 179 -9.98 6.69 -11.19
C ALA A 179 -8.84 5.67 -11.05
N HIS A 180 -7.63 6.09 -10.67
CA HIS A 180 -6.48 5.20 -10.54
C HIS A 180 -6.61 4.33 -9.27
N HIS A 181 -6.17 3.07 -9.34
CA HIS A 181 -6.32 2.11 -8.24
C HIS A 181 -5.64 2.58 -6.93
N SER A 182 -4.61 3.42 -7.01
CA SER A 182 -3.94 3.99 -5.84
C SER A 182 -4.83 4.96 -5.05
N ASN A 183 -5.86 5.54 -5.68
CA ASN A 183 -6.82 6.43 -5.06
C ASN A 183 -8.09 5.68 -4.58
N ILE A 184 -8.12 4.35 -4.61
CA ILE A 184 -9.34 3.60 -4.35
C ILE A 184 -9.07 2.51 -3.32
N ALA A 185 -9.84 2.50 -2.24
CA ALA A 185 -9.86 1.45 -1.24
C ALA A 185 -11.07 0.53 -1.47
N VAL A 186 -10.93 -0.76 -1.15
CA VAL A 186 -12.05 -1.72 -1.18
C VAL A 186 -12.55 -1.90 0.25
N LEU A 187 -13.78 -1.47 0.51
CA LEU A 187 -14.39 -1.50 1.83
C LEU A 187 -15.73 -2.23 1.78
N CYS A 188 -16.21 -2.75 2.90
CA CYS A 188 -17.62 -3.14 2.98
C CYS A 188 -18.54 -1.90 2.97
N ALA A 189 -19.79 -2.09 2.56
CA ALA A 189 -20.78 -1.00 2.48
C ALA A 189 -20.90 -0.16 3.76
N ASN A 190 -20.82 -0.79 4.94
CA ASN A 190 -20.85 -0.09 6.23
C ASN A 190 -19.62 0.82 6.43
N CYS A 191 -18.42 0.31 6.14
CA CYS A 191 -17.19 1.07 6.31
C CYS A 191 -17.09 2.20 5.30
N HIS A 192 -17.48 1.97 4.05
CA HIS A 192 -17.53 3.03 3.03
C HIS A 192 -18.48 4.16 3.44
N THR A 193 -19.72 3.82 3.82
CA THR A 193 -20.70 4.82 4.29
C THR A 193 -20.19 5.62 5.49
N TRP A 194 -19.49 4.97 6.43
CA TRP A 194 -18.96 5.61 7.61
C TRP A 194 -17.86 6.64 7.28
N VAL A 195 -16.86 6.25 6.49
CA VAL A 195 -15.73 7.15 6.17
C VAL A 195 -16.14 8.33 5.29
N ASP A 196 -17.16 8.18 4.46
CA ASP A 196 -17.65 9.25 3.59
C ASP A 196 -18.54 10.25 4.34
N LYS A 197 -19.23 9.82 5.40
CA LYS A 197 -20.02 10.70 6.28
C LYS A 197 -19.14 11.50 7.25
N ASP A 198 -17.94 11.04 7.53
CA ASP A 198 -17.00 11.68 8.46
C ASP A 198 -15.60 11.84 7.84
N PRO A 199 -15.47 12.65 6.78
CA PRO A 199 -14.19 12.81 6.07
C PRO A 199 -13.13 13.54 6.90
N VAL A 200 -13.54 14.29 7.94
CA VAL A 200 -12.62 15.02 8.83
C VAL A 200 -11.83 14.04 9.69
N ASN A 201 -12.49 13.04 10.28
CA ASN A 201 -11.80 12.00 11.06
C ASN A 201 -11.22 10.88 10.19
N HIS A 202 -11.55 10.87 8.89
CA HIS A 202 -11.00 9.92 7.92
C HIS A 202 -10.26 10.62 6.79
N PRO A 203 -9.17 11.35 7.07
CA PRO A 203 -8.44 12.10 6.06
C PRO A 203 -7.76 11.19 5.03
N VAL A 204 -7.34 11.78 3.90
CA VAL A 204 -6.67 11.07 2.79
C VAL A 204 -5.49 10.22 3.27
N GLN A 205 -4.68 10.75 4.18
CA GLN A 205 -3.50 10.07 4.72
C GLN A 205 -3.90 8.77 5.45
N LEU A 206 -4.95 8.81 6.27
CA LEU A 206 -5.44 7.64 7.00
C LEU A 206 -5.94 6.56 6.05
N MET A 207 -6.73 6.94 5.04
CA MET A 207 -7.26 6.01 4.05
C MET A 207 -6.15 5.34 3.22
N ARG A 208 -5.12 6.10 2.85
CA ARG A 208 -3.91 5.56 2.21
C ARG A 208 -3.18 4.59 3.15
N ALA A 209 -3.06 4.93 4.43
CA ALA A 209 -2.47 4.06 5.43
C ALA A 209 -3.24 2.75 5.60
N TRP A 210 -4.58 2.77 5.59
CA TRP A 210 -5.41 1.55 5.62
C TRP A 210 -5.13 0.65 4.41
N LYS A 211 -5.16 1.22 3.20
CA LYS A 211 -4.88 0.47 1.97
C LYS A 211 -3.46 -0.14 1.98
N ALA A 212 -2.47 0.62 2.44
CA ALA A 212 -1.09 0.15 2.55
C ALA A 212 -0.92 -0.93 3.64
N GLY A 213 -1.55 -0.75 4.81
CA GLY A 213 -1.55 -1.70 5.91
C GLY A 213 -2.18 -3.04 5.51
N HIS A 214 -3.32 -3.01 4.81
CA HIS A 214 -3.97 -4.21 4.29
C HIS A 214 -3.06 -4.99 3.33
N ARG A 215 -2.38 -4.29 2.42
CA ARG A 215 -1.39 -4.91 1.54
C ARG A 215 -0.27 -5.57 2.34
N SER A 216 0.24 -4.90 3.38
CA SER A 216 1.28 -5.46 4.25
C SER A 216 0.79 -6.73 4.96
N ASP A 217 -0.46 -6.76 5.40
CA ASP A 217 -1.08 -7.93 6.03
C ASP A 217 -1.18 -9.12 5.06
N LEU A 218 -1.63 -8.88 3.83
CA LEU A 218 -1.66 -9.92 2.78
C LEU A 218 -0.26 -10.43 2.43
N GLU A 219 0.71 -9.52 2.25
CA GLU A 219 2.10 -9.89 1.96
C GLU A 219 2.71 -10.69 3.12
N ARG A 220 2.34 -10.41 4.37
CA ARG A 220 2.78 -11.17 5.55
C ARG A 220 2.16 -12.56 5.58
N ALA A 221 0.87 -12.67 5.27
CA ALA A 221 0.13 -13.94 5.34
C ALA A 221 0.47 -14.89 4.18
N LEU A 222 0.69 -14.34 2.98
CA LEU A 222 0.78 -15.12 1.74
C LEU A 222 2.12 -14.98 1.01
N GLY A 223 2.74 -13.80 1.08
CA GLY A 223 3.90 -13.44 0.24
C GLY A 223 5.25 -13.55 0.93
N THR A 224 5.27 -13.88 2.23
CA THR A 224 6.49 -13.91 3.04
C THR A 224 6.74 -15.34 3.55
N PRO A 225 7.82 -16.00 3.12
CA PRO A 225 8.12 -17.36 3.56
C PRO A 225 8.41 -17.43 5.06
N ARG A 226 8.01 -18.55 5.67
CA ARG A 226 8.47 -18.95 6.99
C ARG A 226 9.62 -19.94 6.84
N PHE A 227 10.73 -19.69 7.51
CA PHE A 227 11.95 -20.48 7.44
C PHE A 227 12.06 -21.43 8.64
N LEU A 228 12.76 -22.54 8.41
CA LEU A 228 13.02 -23.56 9.43
C LEU A 228 14.22 -23.18 10.31
N ASP A 229 15.22 -22.53 9.72
CA ASP A 229 16.49 -22.19 10.36
C ASP A 229 16.94 -20.76 10.03
N ARG A 230 17.91 -20.28 10.82
CA ARG A 230 18.48 -18.93 10.74
C ARG A 230 19.22 -18.71 9.42
N GLN A 231 19.95 -19.71 8.94
CA GLN A 231 20.73 -19.66 7.70
C GLN A 231 19.83 -19.37 6.48
N ALA A 232 18.72 -20.09 6.33
CA ALA A 232 17.76 -19.88 5.24
C ALA A 232 17.10 -18.50 5.33
N ALA A 233 16.76 -18.05 6.55
CA ALA A 233 16.22 -16.71 6.75
C ALA A 233 17.23 -15.62 6.38
N ARG A 234 18.49 -15.77 6.78
CA ARG A 234 19.59 -14.85 6.43
C ARG A 234 19.81 -14.80 4.92
N ALA A 235 19.89 -15.95 4.26
CA ALA A 235 20.07 -16.04 2.81
C ALA A 235 18.96 -15.33 2.02
N TYR A 236 17.74 -15.25 2.57
CA TYR A 236 16.64 -14.51 1.97
C TYR A 236 16.75 -12.99 2.10
N ILE A 237 17.26 -12.49 3.24
CA ILE A 237 17.32 -11.05 3.54
C ILE A 237 18.64 -10.41 3.11
N GLU A 238 19.74 -11.14 3.11
CA GLU A 238 21.10 -10.66 2.79
C GLU A 238 21.16 -9.89 1.46
N PRO A 239 20.63 -10.39 0.33
CA PRO A 239 20.70 -9.67 -0.94
C PRO A 239 19.92 -8.34 -0.91
N VAL A 240 18.88 -8.25 -0.07
CA VAL A 240 18.06 -7.05 0.08
C VAL A 240 18.79 -6.00 0.92
N ILE A 241 19.49 -6.43 1.98
CA ILE A 241 20.36 -5.58 2.80
C ILE A 241 21.50 -5.02 1.94
N ALA A 242 22.19 -5.89 1.19
CA ALA A 242 23.30 -5.50 0.31
C ALA A 242 22.87 -4.52 -0.79
N GLU A 243 21.68 -4.71 -1.40
CA GLU A 243 21.15 -3.75 -2.37
C GLU A 243 20.90 -2.38 -1.72
N ASN A 244 20.27 -2.36 -0.53
CA ASN A 244 20.01 -1.12 0.18
C ASN A 244 21.30 -0.38 0.52
N GLN A 245 22.30 -1.09 0.99
CA GLN A 245 23.63 -0.54 1.29
C GLN A 245 24.26 0.07 0.03
N THR A 246 24.28 -0.66 -1.09
CA THR A 246 24.82 -0.16 -2.36
C THR A 246 24.15 1.14 -2.81
N ILE A 247 22.82 1.21 -2.70
CA ILE A 247 22.05 2.42 -3.05
C ILE A 247 22.41 3.58 -2.11
N PHE A 248 22.50 3.31 -0.80
CA PHE A 248 22.82 4.33 0.19
C PHE A 248 24.23 4.88 0.00
N GLU A 249 25.23 4.03 -0.22
CA GLU A 249 26.62 4.45 -0.45
C GLU A 249 26.74 5.25 -1.76
N THR A 250 26.02 4.84 -2.82
CA THR A 250 26.11 5.50 -4.12
C THR A 250 25.37 6.84 -4.15
N TYR A 251 24.12 6.88 -3.64
CA TYR A 251 23.19 8.00 -3.82
C TYR A 251 22.78 8.68 -2.51
N GLY A 252 23.13 8.12 -1.35
CA GLY A 252 22.77 8.67 -0.05
C GLY A 252 23.33 10.08 0.19
N PRO A 253 22.79 10.82 1.16
CA PRO A 253 23.29 12.15 1.48
C PRO A 253 24.79 12.11 1.82
N LEU A 254 25.56 12.99 1.20
CA LEU A 254 26.97 13.23 1.55
C LEU A 254 27.08 14.53 2.32
N ASP A 255 28.09 14.61 3.19
CA ASP A 255 28.42 15.86 3.85
C ASP A 255 28.83 16.89 2.79
N ASP A 256 28.36 18.12 2.96
CA ASP A 256 28.65 19.29 2.12
C ASP A 256 28.24 19.20 0.62
N ASP A 257 27.50 18.16 0.22
CA ASP A 257 26.88 18.08 -1.11
C ASP A 257 25.40 18.47 -1.06
N PHE A 258 25.11 19.70 -1.49
CA PHE A 258 23.76 20.25 -1.60
C PHE A 258 23.20 20.21 -3.04
N SER A 259 23.71 19.30 -3.88
CA SER A 259 23.26 19.15 -5.27
C SER A 259 21.78 18.72 -5.35
N ASP A 260 20.99 19.51 -6.09
CA ASP A 260 19.59 19.18 -6.39
C ASP A 260 19.46 17.87 -7.18
N ASP A 261 20.41 17.59 -8.08
CA ASP A 261 20.42 16.35 -8.87
C ASP A 261 20.64 15.12 -7.99
N ARG A 262 21.60 15.19 -7.06
CA ARG A 262 21.85 14.10 -6.10
C ARG A 262 20.63 13.91 -5.19
N ALA A 263 20.04 15.00 -4.69
CA ALA A 263 18.83 14.93 -3.87
C ALA A 263 17.65 14.32 -4.64
N HIS A 264 17.52 14.59 -5.94
CA HIS A 264 16.51 13.98 -6.81
C HIS A 264 16.76 12.49 -7.03
N GLN A 265 18.00 12.09 -7.32
CA GLN A 265 18.39 10.69 -7.46
C GLN A 265 18.13 9.91 -6.17
N TRP A 266 18.58 10.44 -5.03
CA TRP A 266 18.34 9.87 -3.71
C TRP A 266 16.84 9.66 -3.46
N ARG A 267 16.02 10.69 -3.67
CA ARG A 267 14.56 10.60 -3.49
C ARG A 267 13.95 9.52 -4.37
N THR A 268 14.41 9.42 -5.63
CA THR A 268 13.92 8.41 -6.58
C THR A 268 14.25 7.00 -6.11
N HIS A 269 15.50 6.72 -5.74
CA HIS A 269 15.91 5.40 -5.25
C HIS A 269 15.28 5.06 -3.90
N ALA A 270 15.17 6.03 -3.00
CA ALA A 270 14.54 5.84 -1.70
C ALA A 270 13.09 5.36 -1.83
N VAL A 271 12.27 6.04 -2.66
CA VAL A 271 10.87 5.66 -2.86
C VAL A 271 10.73 4.35 -3.64
N ARG A 272 11.55 4.13 -4.66
CA ARG A 272 11.37 3.00 -5.60
C ARG A 272 12.01 1.69 -5.14
N ARG A 273 13.07 1.76 -4.32
CA ARG A 273 13.85 0.59 -3.89
C ARG A 273 13.90 0.46 -2.37
N LEU A 274 14.41 1.47 -1.66
CA LEU A 274 14.67 1.36 -0.22
C LEU A 274 13.39 1.18 0.61
N VAL A 275 12.34 1.96 0.35
CA VAL A 275 11.07 1.83 1.08
C VAL A 275 10.45 0.43 0.88
N PRO A 276 10.29 -0.10 -0.35
CA PRO A 276 9.83 -1.48 -0.56
C PRO A 276 10.75 -2.55 0.06
N ASN A 277 12.07 -2.38 -0.04
CA ASN A 277 13.05 -3.32 0.51
C ASN A 277 12.98 -3.35 2.04
N ASN A 278 12.93 -2.19 2.70
CA ASN A 278 12.78 -2.09 4.15
C ASN A 278 11.47 -2.75 4.62
N ALA A 279 10.35 -2.52 3.93
CA ALA A 279 9.09 -3.17 4.24
C ALA A 279 9.17 -4.70 4.07
N LYS A 280 9.88 -5.20 3.04
CA LYS A 280 10.16 -6.64 2.86
C LYS A 280 10.97 -7.22 4.02
N LEU A 281 12.02 -6.52 4.45
CA LEU A 281 12.86 -6.91 5.58
C LEU A 281 12.06 -6.96 6.89
N VAL A 282 11.29 -5.92 7.21
CA VAL A 282 10.41 -5.88 8.39
C VAL A 282 9.45 -7.08 8.41
N ARG A 283 8.79 -7.38 7.28
CA ARG A 283 7.89 -8.54 7.20
C ARG A 283 8.61 -9.87 7.38
N ALA A 284 9.76 -10.05 6.74
CA ALA A 284 10.55 -11.28 6.86
C ALA A 284 10.95 -11.55 8.32
N LEU A 285 11.44 -10.51 9.02
CA LEU A 285 11.81 -10.58 10.43
C LEU A 285 10.58 -10.80 11.34
N ALA A 286 9.44 -10.18 11.03
CA ALA A 286 8.21 -10.36 11.80
C ALA A 286 7.64 -11.79 11.69
N VAL A 287 7.56 -12.35 10.47
CA VAL A 287 7.08 -13.73 10.24
C VAL A 287 8.01 -14.76 10.87
N ASN A 288 9.31 -14.48 10.85
CA ASN A 288 10.36 -15.38 11.34
C ASN A 288 10.89 -14.97 12.72
N ARG A 289 10.10 -14.23 13.51
CA ARG A 289 10.50 -13.73 14.82
C ARG A 289 10.91 -14.84 15.78
N HIS A 290 10.46 -16.08 15.56
CA HIS A 290 10.86 -17.27 16.33
C HIS A 290 12.34 -17.65 16.16
N LEU A 291 12.98 -17.24 15.07
CA LEU A 291 14.39 -17.50 14.79
C LEU A 291 15.34 -16.45 15.40
N LEU A 292 14.81 -15.32 15.87
CA LEU A 292 15.61 -14.19 16.37
C LEU A 292 15.97 -14.37 17.85
N THR A 293 17.19 -13.98 18.22
CA THR A 293 17.60 -13.81 19.62
C THR A 293 16.87 -12.63 20.28
N PRO A 294 16.87 -12.50 21.62
CA PRO A 294 16.30 -11.32 22.29
C PRO A 294 16.87 -9.98 21.80
N GLU A 295 18.18 -9.93 21.57
CA GLU A 295 18.90 -8.74 21.08
C GLU A 295 18.47 -8.41 19.66
N GLU A 296 18.40 -9.41 18.79
CA GLU A 296 17.94 -9.27 17.40
C GLU A 296 16.47 -8.87 17.31
N ARG A 297 15.62 -9.34 18.23
CA ARG A 297 14.22 -8.88 18.31
C ARG A 297 14.15 -7.38 18.60
N SER A 298 14.96 -6.89 19.53
CA SER A 298 15.09 -5.45 19.79
C SER A 298 15.60 -4.68 18.57
N THR A 299 16.60 -5.23 17.85
CA THR A 299 17.10 -4.65 16.59
C THR A 299 15.99 -4.59 15.53
N ALA A 300 15.23 -5.67 15.34
CA ALA A 300 14.12 -5.74 14.40
C ALA A 300 13.01 -4.73 14.73
N ASP A 301 12.70 -4.55 16.03
CA ASP A 301 11.69 -3.58 16.47
C ASP A 301 12.16 -2.14 16.21
N LYS A 302 13.43 -1.83 16.47
CA LYS A 302 14.04 -0.53 16.09
C LYS A 302 14.04 -0.32 14.57
N PHE A 303 14.30 -1.38 13.80
CA PHE A 303 14.30 -1.29 12.34
C PHE A 303 12.89 -1.07 11.79
N SER A 304 11.86 -1.66 12.41
CA SER A 304 10.46 -1.36 12.08
C SER A 304 10.14 0.12 12.26
N LEU A 305 10.54 0.71 13.39
CA LEU A 305 10.37 2.16 13.63
C LEU A 305 11.11 2.99 12.57
N HIS A 306 12.36 2.64 12.28
CA HIS A 306 13.15 3.28 11.23
C HIS A 306 12.47 3.21 9.86
N GLN A 307 11.94 2.05 9.49
CA GLN A 307 11.24 1.86 8.22
C GLN A 307 10.01 2.75 8.12
N ASP A 308 9.21 2.88 9.19
CA ASP A 308 8.00 3.69 9.20
C ASP A 308 8.33 5.18 9.05
N GLU A 309 9.31 5.68 9.81
CA GLU A 309 9.75 7.07 9.73
C GLU A 309 10.44 7.39 8.40
N PHE A 310 11.24 6.45 7.86
CA PHE A 310 11.88 6.58 6.55
C PHE A 310 10.83 6.64 5.43
N ALA A 311 9.82 5.76 5.48
CA ALA A 311 8.72 5.77 4.52
C ALA A 311 7.88 7.04 4.63
N ALA A 312 7.55 7.49 5.85
CA ALA A 312 6.81 8.74 6.06
C ALA A 312 7.54 9.94 5.44
N ARG A 313 8.86 10.04 5.63
CA ARG A 313 9.66 11.11 5.02
C ARG A 313 9.61 11.07 3.50
N HIS A 314 9.86 9.92 2.89
CA HIS A 314 10.05 9.83 1.44
C HIS A 314 8.74 9.71 0.65
N VAL A 315 7.68 9.16 1.26
CA VAL A 315 6.38 8.95 0.61
C VAL A 315 5.37 10.03 0.98
N LEU A 316 5.36 10.48 2.24
CA LEU A 316 4.38 11.46 2.74
C LEU A 316 4.96 12.87 2.88
N GLY A 317 6.28 13.04 2.75
CA GLY A 317 6.93 14.34 2.95
C GLY A 317 6.97 14.77 4.41
N ASP A 318 6.96 13.81 5.35
CA ASP A 318 7.08 14.10 6.78
C ASP A 318 8.55 14.30 7.18
N TYR A 319 8.94 15.55 7.42
CA TYR A 319 10.30 15.93 7.80
C TYR A 319 10.47 16.14 9.31
N ALA A 320 9.73 15.38 10.13
CA ALA A 320 9.94 15.36 11.58
C ALA A 320 11.43 15.21 11.95
N THR A 321 11.85 15.94 12.98
CA THR A 321 13.22 15.89 13.49
C THR A 321 13.37 14.74 14.49
N GLY A 322 14.59 14.24 14.68
CA GLY A 322 14.86 13.19 15.67
C GLY A 322 14.40 11.78 15.25
N THR A 323 14.12 11.55 13.98
CA THR A 323 13.79 10.20 13.46
C THR A 323 14.95 9.22 13.73
N SER A 324 14.60 7.99 14.06
CA SER A 324 15.52 6.88 14.27
C SER A 324 16.44 6.64 13.06
N ARG A 325 17.65 6.17 13.38
CA ARG A 325 18.66 5.77 12.39
C ARG A 325 18.51 4.28 12.09
N PHE A 326 19.13 3.87 10.98
CA PHE A 326 19.28 2.45 10.67
C PHE A 326 20.01 1.76 11.84
N PRO A 327 19.45 0.69 12.43
CA PRO A 327 20.04 0.08 13.62
C PRO A 327 21.33 -0.68 13.31
N GLU A 328 22.37 -0.45 14.12
CA GLU A 328 23.70 -1.05 13.98
C GLU A 328 23.69 -2.58 13.88
N GLY A 329 22.79 -3.26 14.61
CA GLY A 329 22.70 -4.72 14.59
C GLY A 329 22.02 -5.32 13.36
N MET A 330 21.50 -4.52 12.43
CA MET A 330 20.78 -5.05 11.26
C MET A 330 21.69 -5.76 10.27
N ASP A 331 22.95 -5.31 10.14
CA ASP A 331 23.90 -5.94 9.22
C ASP A 331 24.29 -7.35 9.67
N GLU A 332 24.28 -7.59 10.98
CA GLU A 332 24.63 -8.87 11.60
C GLU A 332 23.41 -9.75 11.94
N ILE A 333 22.17 -9.27 11.73
CA ILE A 333 20.96 -10.01 12.13
C ILE A 333 20.86 -11.37 11.44
N LEU A 334 20.51 -12.42 12.17
CA LEU A 334 20.42 -13.81 11.69
C LEU A 334 21.75 -14.42 11.22
N LYS A 335 22.90 -13.77 11.44
CA LYS A 335 24.18 -14.47 11.32
C LYS A 335 24.36 -15.36 12.55
N ASP A 336 24.97 -16.52 12.34
CA ASP A 336 25.37 -17.38 13.43
C ASP A 336 26.75 -16.91 13.93
N ASP A 337 26.99 -16.99 15.24
CA ASP A 337 28.31 -16.72 15.80
C ASP A 337 29.28 -17.79 15.27
N GLU A 338 30.28 -17.38 14.48
CA GLU A 338 31.32 -18.29 13.95
C GLU A 338 32.20 -18.90 15.03
#